data_AF-A0A951VUM7-F1
#
_entry.id   AF-A0A951VUM7-F1
#
_cell.length_a   1.000
_cell.length_b   1.000
_cell.length_c   1.000
_cell.angle_alpha   90.00
_cell.angle_beta   90.00
_cell.angle_gamma   90.00
#
_symmetry.space_group_name_H-M   'P 1'
#
loop_
_entity.id
_entity.type
_entity.pdbx_description
1 polymer ?
#
loop_
_entity_poly.entity_id
_entity_poly.type
_entity_poly.pdbx_seq_one_letter_code
_entity_poly.pdbx_strand_id
1 'polypeptide(L)'
;MKFCYIDESGTGDEPIAVMVGILTDHHRMNPTKSDWRALLNTLTEAVGKPVTEIHTKDLYAGNSPFRQLTPEQRSNLIGQIFQWLRDRKHSIVFTAVDKANLAANRDSEAFHADLGTLWRHMAFHVTLALQKHGQTFKKNKGNTVLIFDNKVTDQRSFTKLLLNPPTWSDTYYGRKKKQEQLDQIVDVPHFVDSKEVALIQLADFLCYFLCKHIELSLGLTAPKFDGEMDVIQGYADATLKLAIPKSNIFLNRGRCPASDYFYRYAPTPIR
;
A
#
# COMPACT_ATOMS: atom_id res chain seq x y z
N MET A 1 19.90 -0.56 -2.06
CA MET A 1 18.80 -1.50 -2.26
C MET A 1 17.78 -1.36 -1.15
N LYS A 2 16.52 -1.52 -1.54
CA LYS A 2 15.31 -1.36 -0.74
C LYS A 2 14.44 -2.61 -0.85
N PHE A 3 13.58 -2.80 0.14
CA PHE A 3 12.51 -3.80 0.12
C PHE A 3 11.18 -3.08 0.25
N CYS A 4 10.21 -3.43 -0.59
CA CYS A 4 8.86 -2.91 -0.55
C CYS A 4 7.89 -4.03 -0.16
N TYR A 5 7.32 -3.93 1.04
CA TYR A 5 6.33 -4.88 1.56
C TYR A 5 4.93 -4.37 1.26
N ILE A 6 4.16 -5.10 0.47
CA ILE A 6 2.95 -4.62 -0.18
C ILE A 6 1.77 -5.49 0.24
N ASP A 7 0.68 -4.83 0.55
CA ASP A 7 -0.61 -5.46 0.83
C ASP A 7 -1.75 -4.55 0.32
N GLU A 8 -2.97 -5.07 0.29
CA GLU A 8 -4.15 -4.39 -0.20
C GLU A 8 -5.32 -4.42 0.78
N SER A 9 -6.28 -3.52 0.58
CA SER A 9 -7.57 -3.56 1.24
C SER A 9 -8.68 -3.14 0.27
N GLY A 10 -9.91 -3.59 0.52
CA GLY A 10 -11.08 -3.22 -0.29
C GLY A 10 -11.16 -3.91 -1.66
N THR A 11 -10.55 -5.09 -1.81
CA THR A 11 -10.68 -5.94 -3.01
C THR A 11 -11.92 -6.82 -3.02
N GLY A 12 -12.70 -6.83 -1.93
CA GLY A 12 -13.99 -7.51 -1.82
C GLY A 12 -15.13 -6.68 -2.38
N ASP A 13 -16.19 -6.49 -1.60
CA ASP A 13 -17.39 -5.72 -1.99
C ASP A 13 -17.25 -4.21 -1.72
N GLU A 14 -16.22 -3.79 -1.00
CA GLU A 14 -15.96 -2.39 -0.65
C GLU A 14 -15.80 -1.50 -1.90
N PRO A 15 -16.36 -0.29 -1.97
CA PRO A 15 -16.37 0.51 -3.20
C PRO A 15 -14.99 1.00 -3.64
N ILE A 16 -14.04 1.07 -2.71
CA ILE A 16 -12.68 1.55 -2.93
C ILE A 16 -11.71 0.41 -2.67
N ALA A 17 -10.73 0.25 -3.54
CA ALA A 17 -9.59 -0.62 -3.29
C ALA A 17 -8.33 0.21 -3.09
N VAL A 18 -7.50 -0.15 -2.12
CA VAL A 18 -6.24 0.52 -1.79
C VAL A 18 -5.12 -0.52 -1.77
N MET A 19 -3.94 -0.12 -2.23
CA MET A 19 -2.72 -0.91 -2.06
C MET A 19 -1.60 0.00 -1.57
N VAL A 20 -0.87 -0.44 -0.54
CA VAL A 20 0.22 0.30 0.10
C VAL A 20 1.44 -0.59 0.14
N GLY A 21 2.60 0.00 -0.14
CA GLY A 21 3.91 -0.61 0.02
C GLY A 21 4.74 0.12 1.07
N ILE A 22 5.26 -0.58 2.07
CA ILE A 22 6.24 -0.06 3.02
C ILE A 22 7.64 -0.21 2.44
N LEU A 23 8.27 0.92 2.09
CA LEU A 23 9.59 0.99 1.49
C LEU A 23 10.66 1.14 2.58
N THR A 24 11.51 0.12 2.70
CA THR A 24 12.55 0.03 3.73
C THR A 24 13.94 -0.13 3.12
N ASP A 25 14.96 0.46 3.76
CA ASP A 25 16.35 0.21 3.39
C ASP A 25 16.84 -1.10 4.04
N HIS A 26 17.55 -1.93 3.29
CA HIS A 26 18.02 -3.24 3.77
C HIS A 26 18.79 -3.20 5.11
N HIS A 27 19.57 -2.15 5.37
CA HIS A 27 20.31 -1.98 6.63
C HIS A 27 19.40 -1.80 7.85
N ARG A 28 18.14 -1.40 7.68
CA ARG A 28 17.17 -1.15 8.77
C ARG A 28 16.31 -2.36 9.10
N MET A 29 16.46 -3.47 8.38
CA MET A 29 15.56 -4.62 8.50
C MET A 29 15.66 -5.35 9.84
N ASN A 30 16.86 -5.58 10.35
CA ASN A 30 17.03 -6.27 11.64
C ASN A 30 16.42 -5.49 12.81
N PRO A 31 16.72 -4.18 12.99
CA PRO A 31 16.04 -3.37 13.99
C PRO A 31 14.52 -3.35 13.82
N THR A 32 14.04 -3.27 12.57
CA THR A 32 12.60 -3.24 12.27
C THR A 32 11.89 -4.49 12.79
N LYS A 33 12.45 -5.68 12.54
CA LYS A 33 11.89 -6.95 13.02
C LYS A 33 11.89 -7.07 14.54
N SER A 34 12.98 -6.63 15.19
CA SER A 34 13.10 -6.66 16.65
C SER A 34 12.00 -5.85 17.32
N ASP A 35 11.86 -4.57 16.95
CA ASP A 35 10.94 -3.71 17.71
C ASP A 35 9.48 -3.92 17.28
N TRP A 36 9.22 -4.53 16.10
CA TRP A 36 7.88 -5.02 15.79
C TRP A 36 7.48 -6.17 16.71
N ARG A 37 8.38 -7.12 16.98
CA ARG A 37 8.11 -8.19 17.97
C ARG A 37 7.85 -7.61 19.36
N ALA A 38 8.59 -6.57 19.76
CA ALA A 38 8.33 -5.87 21.02
C ALA A 38 6.93 -5.24 21.07
N LEU A 39 6.46 -4.67 19.95
CA LEU A 39 5.09 -4.17 19.82
C LEU A 39 4.05 -5.29 19.92
N LEU A 40 4.26 -6.42 19.25
CA LEU A 40 3.38 -7.60 19.34
C LEU A 40 3.34 -8.19 20.76
N ASN A 41 4.45 -8.16 21.49
CA ASN A 41 4.49 -8.56 22.89
C ASN A 41 3.66 -7.61 23.76
N THR A 42 3.78 -6.31 23.55
CA THR A 42 2.96 -5.29 24.24
C THR A 42 1.47 -5.52 23.97
N LEU A 43 1.11 -5.87 22.73
CA LEU A 43 -0.25 -6.22 22.34
C LEU A 43 -0.72 -7.53 23.01
N THR A 44 0.13 -8.55 23.04
CA THR A 44 -0.15 -9.83 23.69
C THR A 44 -0.44 -9.64 25.19
N GLU A 45 0.34 -8.80 25.87
CA GLU A 45 0.14 -8.44 27.28
C GLU A 45 -1.20 -7.72 27.50
N ALA A 46 -1.51 -6.71 26.67
CA ALA A 46 -2.76 -5.97 26.76
C ALA A 46 -4.00 -6.83 26.49
N VAL A 47 -3.89 -7.79 25.56
CA VAL A 47 -4.95 -8.71 25.16
C VAL A 47 -5.08 -9.88 26.15
N GLY A 48 -4.02 -10.25 26.85
CA GLY A 48 -3.98 -11.42 27.74
C GLY A 48 -3.98 -12.77 26.98
N LYS A 49 -3.74 -12.74 25.67
CA LYS A 49 -3.61 -13.92 24.79
C LYS A 49 -2.55 -13.66 23.72
N PRO A 50 -1.85 -14.70 23.22
CA PRO A 50 -0.86 -14.54 22.15
C PRO A 50 -1.45 -13.84 20.92
N VAL A 51 -0.85 -12.71 20.54
CA VAL A 51 -1.14 -11.99 19.28
C VAL A 51 0.05 -12.20 18.35
N THR A 52 -0.08 -13.12 17.41
CA THR A 52 0.95 -13.41 16.41
C THR A 52 0.79 -12.60 15.12
N GLU A 53 -0.41 -12.06 14.88
CA GLU A 53 -0.76 -11.28 13.71
C GLU A 53 -1.79 -10.21 14.09
N ILE A 54 -1.63 -9.00 13.55
CA ILE A 54 -2.59 -7.91 13.69
C ILE A 54 -3.45 -7.87 12.42
N HIS A 55 -4.74 -8.18 12.54
CA HIS A 55 -5.73 -7.86 11.52
C HIS A 55 -6.35 -6.52 11.83
N THR A 56 -6.11 -5.52 10.98
CA THR A 56 -6.46 -4.12 11.29
C THR A 56 -7.97 -3.91 11.42
N LYS A 57 -8.75 -4.57 10.55
CA LYS A 57 -10.21 -4.58 10.62
C LYS A 57 -10.72 -5.06 11.99
N ASP A 58 -10.08 -6.08 12.57
CA ASP A 58 -10.47 -6.62 13.86
C ASP A 58 -10.01 -5.74 15.02
N LEU A 59 -8.80 -5.18 14.94
CA LEU A 59 -8.31 -4.21 15.91
C LEU A 59 -9.20 -2.97 15.96
N TYR A 60 -9.58 -2.43 14.81
CA TYR A 60 -10.43 -1.24 14.77
C TYR A 60 -11.85 -1.53 15.29
N ALA A 61 -12.47 -2.61 14.81
CA ALA A 61 -13.83 -2.98 15.18
C ALA A 61 -13.95 -3.54 16.62
N GLY A 62 -12.84 -3.95 17.24
CA GLY A 62 -12.86 -4.66 18.52
C GLY A 62 -13.34 -6.11 18.39
N ASN A 63 -13.06 -6.75 17.26
CA ASN A 63 -13.32 -8.18 17.06
C ASN A 63 -12.19 -9.03 17.66
N SER A 64 -12.34 -10.35 17.65
CA SER A 64 -11.33 -11.28 18.16
C SER A 64 -9.96 -11.02 17.48
N PRO A 65 -8.84 -10.93 18.22
CA PRO A 65 -8.66 -11.15 19.66
C PRO A 65 -8.86 -9.92 20.56
N PHE A 66 -9.31 -8.78 20.04
CA PHE A 66 -9.36 -7.47 20.70
C PHE A 66 -10.68 -7.12 21.41
N ARG A 67 -11.59 -8.09 21.60
CA ARG A 67 -12.94 -7.86 22.16
C ARG A 67 -12.96 -7.27 23.58
N GLN A 68 -11.92 -7.57 24.37
CA GLN A 68 -11.75 -7.14 25.75
C GLN A 68 -11.14 -5.74 25.89
N LEU A 69 -10.61 -5.19 24.80
CA LEU A 69 -10.04 -3.84 24.81
C LEU A 69 -11.16 -2.80 24.67
N THR A 70 -11.12 -1.74 25.48
CA THR A 70 -12.02 -0.59 25.32
C THR A 70 -11.70 0.19 24.04
N PRO A 71 -12.64 1.02 23.52
CA PRO A 71 -12.36 1.89 22.38
C PRO A 71 -11.11 2.76 22.56
N GLU A 72 -10.90 3.31 23.76
CA GLU A 72 -9.74 4.14 24.11
C GLU A 72 -8.44 3.35 24.06
N GLN A 73 -8.45 2.11 24.57
CA GLN A 73 -7.29 1.23 24.51
C GLN A 73 -6.92 0.88 23.07
N ARG A 74 -7.90 0.57 22.22
CA ARG A 74 -7.66 0.28 20.79
C ARG A 74 -7.14 1.52 20.04
N SER A 75 -7.72 2.69 20.32
CA SER A 75 -7.26 3.97 19.76
C SER A 75 -5.80 4.28 20.16
N ASN A 76 -5.45 4.08 21.44
CA ASN A 76 -4.07 4.25 21.91
C ASN A 76 -3.09 3.29 21.20
N LEU A 77 -3.47 2.03 21.01
CA LEU A 77 -2.65 1.04 20.29
C LEU A 77 -2.44 1.43 18.82
N ILE A 78 -3.50 1.87 18.13
CA ILE A 78 -3.41 2.40 16.77
C ILE A 78 -2.44 3.59 16.73
N GLY A 79 -2.56 4.52 17.68
CA GLY A 79 -1.64 5.65 17.82
C GLY A 79 -0.18 5.25 18.03
N GLN A 80 0.07 4.22 18.84
CA GLN A 80 1.41 3.66 19.06
C GLN A 80 2.00 3.05 17.79
N ILE A 81 1.19 2.35 16.99
CA ILE A 81 1.63 1.82 15.67
C ILE A 81 2.04 2.97 14.74
N PHE A 82 1.25 4.05 14.66
CA PHE A 82 1.59 5.22 13.85
C PHE A 82 2.86 5.94 14.35
N GLN A 83 3.02 6.05 15.68
CA GLN A 83 4.21 6.66 16.27
C GLN A 83 5.45 5.81 15.96
N TRP A 84 5.36 4.48 16.11
CA TRP A 84 6.41 3.55 15.73
C TRP A 84 6.80 3.71 14.25
N LEU A 85 5.83 3.77 13.34
CA LEU A 85 6.06 3.95 11.90
C LEU A 85 6.84 5.24 11.62
N ARG A 86 6.44 6.34 12.27
CA ARG A 86 7.09 7.65 12.16
C ARG A 86 8.56 7.59 12.60
N ASP A 87 8.84 6.95 13.74
CA ASP A 87 10.17 6.89 14.32
C ASP A 87 11.15 6.07 13.47
N ARG A 88 10.66 5.08 12.72
CA ARG A 88 11.48 4.29 11.78
C ARG A 88 11.89 5.02 10.52
N LYS A 89 11.19 6.11 10.17
CA LYS A 89 11.41 6.87 8.94
C LYS A 89 11.35 5.97 7.70
N HIS A 90 10.42 5.01 7.70
CA HIS A 90 10.09 4.25 6.50
C HIS A 90 9.25 5.14 5.59
N SER A 91 9.47 5.02 4.28
CA SER A 91 8.61 5.69 3.30
C SER A 91 7.53 4.72 2.86
N ILE A 92 6.41 5.24 2.36
CA ILE A 92 5.38 4.41 1.73
C ILE A 92 5.19 4.78 0.27
N VAL A 93 4.73 3.83 -0.52
CA VAL A 93 4.12 4.05 -1.83
C VAL A 93 2.68 3.55 -1.73
N PHE A 94 1.75 4.16 -2.44
CA PHE A 94 0.35 3.74 -2.37
C PHE A 94 -0.37 3.99 -3.70
N THR A 95 -1.53 3.37 -3.84
CA THR A 95 -2.52 3.68 -4.86
C THR A 95 -3.91 3.40 -4.28
N ALA A 96 -4.94 4.01 -4.85
CA ALA A 96 -6.30 3.53 -4.67
C ALA A 96 -7.07 3.62 -5.98
N VAL A 97 -8.19 2.91 -6.04
CA VAL A 97 -9.04 2.78 -7.21
C VAL A 97 -10.50 2.88 -6.78
N ASP A 98 -11.23 3.78 -7.44
CA ASP A 98 -12.70 3.73 -7.46
C ASP A 98 -13.13 2.57 -8.37
N LYS A 99 -13.64 1.49 -7.75
CA LYS A 99 -13.96 0.25 -8.48
C LYS A 99 -15.12 0.44 -9.44
N ALA A 100 -16.10 1.28 -9.10
CA ALA A 100 -17.26 1.52 -9.95
C ALA A 100 -16.83 2.28 -11.22
N ASN A 101 -16.00 3.31 -11.05
CA ASN A 101 -15.43 4.06 -12.16
C ASN A 101 -14.56 3.16 -13.06
N LEU A 102 -13.69 2.32 -12.48
CA LEU A 102 -12.88 1.39 -13.27
C LEU A 102 -13.77 0.39 -14.02
N ALA A 103 -14.74 -0.24 -13.34
CA ALA A 103 -15.62 -1.24 -13.94
C ALA A 103 -16.44 -0.68 -15.11
N ALA A 104 -16.94 0.55 -14.99
CA ALA A 104 -17.73 1.21 -16.03
C ALA A 104 -16.94 1.51 -17.31
N ASN A 105 -15.62 1.64 -17.23
CA ASN A 105 -14.76 2.06 -18.34
C ASN A 105 -13.76 1.00 -18.79
N ARG A 106 -13.65 -0.14 -18.09
CA ARG A 106 -12.55 -1.10 -18.30
C ARG A 106 -12.43 -1.59 -19.75
N ASP A 107 -13.55 -1.80 -20.44
CA ASP A 107 -13.58 -2.44 -21.75
C ASP A 107 -13.16 -1.47 -22.86
N SER A 108 -13.16 -0.15 -22.60
CA SER A 108 -12.70 0.89 -23.53
C SER A 108 -11.25 1.32 -23.28
N GLU A 109 -10.62 0.84 -22.21
CA GLU A 109 -9.27 1.25 -21.82
C GLU A 109 -8.21 0.33 -22.42
N ALA A 110 -7.38 0.86 -23.31
CA ALA A 110 -6.29 0.12 -23.95
C ALA A 110 -5.32 -0.51 -22.93
N PHE A 111 -5.11 0.14 -21.79
CA PHE A 111 -4.24 -0.34 -20.71
C PHE A 111 -4.82 -1.56 -19.97
N HIS A 112 -6.15 -1.72 -19.96
CA HIS A 112 -6.81 -2.78 -19.23
C HIS A 112 -6.48 -4.18 -19.78
N ALA A 113 -6.27 -4.29 -21.10
CA ALA A 113 -5.91 -5.55 -21.74
C ALA A 113 -4.62 -6.17 -21.18
N ASP A 114 -3.64 -5.33 -20.83
CA ASP A 114 -2.38 -5.79 -20.24
C ASP A 114 -2.50 -6.07 -18.73
N LEU A 115 -3.22 -5.20 -18.01
CA LEU A 115 -3.31 -5.25 -16.55
C LEU A 115 -4.27 -6.34 -16.07
N GLY A 116 -5.41 -6.51 -16.75
CA GLY A 116 -6.43 -7.51 -16.43
C GLY A 116 -7.17 -7.23 -15.13
N THR A 117 -6.67 -7.71 -13.99
CA THR A 117 -7.41 -7.64 -12.71
C THR A 117 -7.20 -6.31 -11.99
N LEU A 118 -8.13 -5.97 -11.09
CA LEU A 118 -8.00 -4.83 -10.18
C LEU A 118 -6.70 -4.90 -9.36
N TRP A 119 -6.36 -6.10 -8.87
CA TRP A 119 -5.14 -6.32 -8.11
C TRP A 119 -3.89 -6.00 -8.95
N ARG A 120 -3.79 -6.53 -10.18
CA ARG A 120 -2.66 -6.24 -11.08
C ARG A 120 -2.60 -4.77 -11.49
N HIS A 121 -3.75 -4.12 -11.67
CA HIS A 121 -3.81 -2.68 -11.91
C HIS A 121 -3.13 -1.90 -10.76
N MET A 122 -3.49 -2.19 -9.51
CA MET A 122 -2.90 -1.53 -8.34
C MET A 122 -1.42 -1.87 -8.17
N ALA A 123 -1.07 -3.16 -8.24
CA ALA A 123 0.31 -3.64 -8.06
C ALA A 123 1.26 -3.07 -9.11
N PHE A 124 0.81 -2.98 -10.36
CA PHE A 124 1.62 -2.39 -11.42
C PHE A 124 1.76 -0.88 -11.24
N HIS A 125 0.71 -0.15 -10.82
CA HIS A 125 0.83 1.26 -10.51
C HIS A 125 1.87 1.54 -9.41
N VAL A 126 1.80 0.80 -8.31
CA VAL A 126 2.79 0.85 -7.23
C VAL A 126 4.21 0.57 -7.75
N THR A 127 4.35 -0.43 -8.63
CA THR A 127 5.63 -0.78 -9.25
C THR A 127 6.19 0.36 -10.10
N LEU A 128 5.35 1.00 -10.92
CA LEU A 128 5.77 2.12 -11.77
C LEU A 128 6.16 3.35 -10.93
N ALA A 129 5.44 3.62 -9.83
CA ALA A 129 5.79 4.67 -8.90
C ALA A 129 7.14 4.42 -8.22
N LEU A 130 7.40 3.18 -7.79
CA LEU A 130 8.68 2.75 -7.23
C LEU A 130 9.81 2.85 -8.26
N GLN A 131 9.60 2.39 -9.50
CA GLN A 131 10.55 2.53 -10.59
C GLN A 131 10.93 4.01 -10.78
N LYS A 132 9.93 4.88 -10.94
CA LYS A 132 10.13 6.32 -11.14
C LYS A 132 10.88 6.97 -9.98
N HIS A 133 10.56 6.58 -8.75
CA HIS A 133 11.22 7.08 -7.55
C HIS A 133 12.66 6.57 -7.44
N GLY A 134 12.88 5.28 -7.69
CA GLY A 134 14.17 4.59 -7.64
C GLY A 134 15.24 5.24 -8.54
N GLN A 135 14.83 5.70 -9.72
CA GLN A 135 15.74 6.36 -10.69
C GLN A 135 16.42 7.63 -10.19
N THR A 136 15.88 8.26 -9.13
CA THR A 136 16.48 9.45 -8.54
C THR A 136 17.68 9.14 -7.65
N PHE A 137 17.85 7.87 -7.27
CA PHE A 137 18.90 7.42 -6.37
C PHE A 137 20.14 6.93 -7.15
N LYS A 138 21.32 7.33 -6.69
CA LYS A 138 22.60 6.89 -7.25
C LYS A 138 23.06 5.57 -6.65
N LYS A 139 24.00 4.90 -7.34
CA LYS A 139 24.72 3.71 -6.83
C LYS A 139 23.78 2.58 -6.38
N ASN A 140 22.79 2.24 -7.19
CA ASN A 140 21.83 1.13 -6.95
C ASN A 140 21.07 1.25 -5.61
N LYS A 141 20.97 2.46 -5.05
CA LYS A 141 20.19 2.71 -3.84
C LYS A 141 18.69 2.67 -4.10
N GLY A 142 18.26 2.91 -5.34
CA GLY A 142 16.86 2.84 -5.80
C GLY A 142 16.36 1.44 -6.11
N ASN A 143 17.28 0.48 -6.33
CA ASN A 143 16.96 -0.92 -6.57
C ASN A 143 16.05 -1.47 -5.46
N THR A 144 14.92 -2.03 -5.84
CA THR A 144 13.84 -2.42 -4.94
C THR A 144 13.38 -3.84 -5.25
N VAL A 145 13.29 -4.66 -4.21
CA VAL A 145 12.64 -5.98 -4.27
C VAL A 145 11.19 -5.82 -3.81
N LEU A 146 10.24 -6.40 -4.56
CA LEU A 146 8.82 -6.38 -4.24
C LEU A 146 8.43 -7.63 -3.46
N ILE A 147 7.72 -7.45 -2.36
CA ILE A 147 7.30 -8.53 -1.46
C ILE A 147 5.80 -8.35 -1.18
N PHE A 148 4.99 -9.32 -1.57
CA PHE A 148 3.53 -9.32 -1.42
C PHE A 148 3.07 -10.40 -0.44
N ASP A 149 1.86 -10.27 0.11
CA ASP A 149 1.20 -11.38 0.82
C ASP A 149 0.93 -12.56 -0.13
N ASN A 150 0.98 -13.78 0.39
CA ASN A 150 0.84 -15.02 -0.39
C ASN A 150 -0.61 -15.39 -0.72
N LYS A 151 -1.60 -14.57 -0.34
CA LYS A 151 -3.02 -14.82 -0.63
C LYS A 151 -3.43 -14.39 -2.05
N VAL A 152 -2.48 -13.98 -2.88
CA VAL A 152 -2.73 -13.38 -4.19
C VAL A 152 -2.83 -14.44 -5.30
N THR A 153 -3.99 -14.53 -5.94
CA THR A 153 -4.24 -15.43 -7.08
C THR A 153 -3.53 -15.01 -8.37
N ASP A 154 -3.12 -13.73 -8.47
CA ASP A 154 -2.47 -13.13 -9.64
C ASP A 154 -0.95 -13.32 -9.72
N GLN A 155 -0.32 -14.03 -8.77
CA GLN A 155 1.15 -14.16 -8.66
C GLN A 155 1.85 -14.46 -10.01
N ARG A 156 1.38 -15.50 -10.73
CA ARG A 156 2.00 -15.92 -11.99
C ARG A 156 1.82 -14.88 -13.09
N SER A 157 0.63 -14.29 -13.19
CA SER A 157 0.30 -13.29 -14.20
C SER A 157 1.06 -11.98 -13.96
N PHE A 158 1.15 -11.56 -12.70
CA PHE A 158 1.91 -10.37 -12.33
C PHE A 158 3.42 -10.55 -12.52
N THR A 159 3.97 -11.71 -12.18
CA THR A 159 5.38 -12.02 -12.47
C THR A 159 5.67 -11.91 -13.97
N LYS A 160 4.80 -12.45 -14.83
CA LYS A 160 4.93 -12.32 -16.29
C LYS A 160 4.86 -10.87 -16.76
N LEU A 161 3.96 -10.06 -16.18
CA LEU A 161 3.83 -8.64 -16.47
C LEU A 161 5.11 -7.87 -16.14
N LEU A 162 5.78 -8.20 -15.02
CA LEU A 162 7.05 -7.54 -14.66
C LEU A 162 8.23 -8.00 -15.52
N LEU A 163 8.25 -9.26 -15.95
CA LEU A 163 9.28 -9.77 -16.85
C LEU A 163 9.11 -9.24 -18.29
N ASN A 164 7.89 -8.89 -18.69
CA ASN A 164 7.57 -8.39 -20.03
C ASN A 164 6.66 -7.15 -19.91
N PRO A 165 7.17 -6.03 -19.36
CA PRO A 165 6.35 -4.86 -19.11
C PRO A 165 5.91 -4.20 -20.43
N PRO A 166 4.63 -3.80 -20.56
CA PRO A 166 4.15 -3.14 -21.75
C PRO A 166 4.94 -1.87 -22.06
N THR A 167 5.21 -1.59 -23.33
CA THR A 167 6.05 -0.45 -23.75
C THR A 167 5.48 0.90 -23.32
N TRP A 168 4.15 1.02 -23.19
CA TRP A 168 3.52 2.24 -22.68
C TRP A 168 3.96 2.60 -21.26
N SER A 169 4.38 1.61 -20.46
CA SER A 169 4.82 1.82 -19.08
C SER A 169 6.07 2.69 -18.98
N ASP A 170 6.91 2.66 -20.02
CA ASP A 170 8.14 3.45 -20.14
C ASP A 170 7.88 4.96 -20.03
N THR A 171 6.71 5.40 -20.50
CA THR A 171 6.32 6.81 -20.45
C THR A 171 5.99 7.26 -19.03
N TYR A 172 5.56 6.37 -18.14
CA TYR A 172 5.18 6.71 -16.76
C TYR A 172 6.40 7.18 -15.97
N TYR A 173 7.51 6.45 -16.10
CA TYR A 173 8.76 6.72 -15.38
C TYR A 173 9.82 7.44 -16.24
N GLY A 174 9.52 7.74 -17.50
CA GLY A 174 10.40 8.49 -18.39
C GLY A 174 11.68 7.71 -18.72
N ARG A 175 11.52 6.45 -19.17
CA ARG A 175 12.63 5.56 -19.53
C ARG A 175 13.61 6.25 -20.48
N LYS A 176 14.91 6.17 -20.18
CA LYS A 176 15.96 6.68 -21.08
C LYS A 176 16.27 5.66 -22.18
N LYS A 177 16.75 6.14 -23.33
CA LYS A 177 17.03 5.30 -24.53
C LYS A 177 17.92 4.06 -24.29
N LYS A 178 18.84 4.13 -23.33
CA LYS A 178 19.78 3.03 -22.97
C LYS A 178 19.46 2.35 -21.64
N GLN A 179 18.31 2.67 -21.06
CA GLN A 179 17.87 2.09 -19.80
C GLN A 179 17.06 0.84 -20.09
N GLU A 180 17.24 -0.23 -19.33
CA GLU A 180 16.35 -1.39 -19.40
C GLU A 180 14.97 -1.05 -18.80
N GLN A 181 13.93 -1.77 -19.22
CA GLN A 181 12.60 -1.57 -18.63
C GLN A 181 12.59 -2.01 -17.18
N LEU A 182 11.95 -1.22 -16.31
CA LEU A 182 11.84 -1.52 -14.88
C LEU A 182 13.18 -1.83 -14.18
N ASP A 183 14.28 -1.19 -14.59
CA ASP A 183 15.64 -1.47 -14.08
C ASP A 183 15.89 -1.17 -12.59
N GLN A 184 14.95 -0.53 -11.89
CA GLN A 184 14.98 -0.35 -10.44
C GLN A 184 14.23 -1.46 -9.70
N ILE A 185 13.46 -2.28 -10.39
CA ILE A 185 12.81 -3.45 -9.82
C ILE A 185 13.76 -4.63 -9.99
N VAL A 186 14.22 -5.18 -8.87
CA VAL A 186 15.18 -6.28 -8.88
C VAL A 186 14.45 -7.59 -8.67
N ASP A 187 14.77 -8.53 -9.55
CA ASP A 187 14.22 -9.89 -9.54
C ASP A 187 12.69 -9.93 -9.72
N VAL A 188 12.14 -11.14 -9.67
CA VAL A 188 10.71 -11.39 -9.64
C VAL A 188 10.10 -11.00 -8.28
N PRO A 189 8.81 -10.65 -8.23
CA PRO A 189 8.14 -10.38 -6.96
C PRO A 189 8.09 -11.64 -6.09
N HIS A 190 8.36 -11.46 -4.79
CA HIS A 190 8.24 -12.52 -3.80
C HIS A 190 6.88 -12.49 -3.12
N PHE A 191 6.33 -13.67 -2.83
CA PHE A 191 5.04 -13.84 -2.15
C PHE A 191 5.30 -14.63 -0.88
N VAL A 192 4.94 -14.07 0.27
CA VAL A 192 5.34 -14.57 1.59
C VAL A 192 4.16 -14.56 2.55
N ASP A 193 4.21 -15.42 3.57
CA ASP A 193 3.17 -15.48 4.60
C ASP A 193 3.25 -14.26 5.53
N SER A 194 2.14 -13.50 5.64
CA SER A 194 2.00 -12.34 6.52
C SER A 194 2.32 -12.63 7.99
N LYS A 195 2.16 -13.88 8.45
CA LYS A 195 2.52 -14.31 9.81
C LYS A 195 4.01 -14.23 10.10
N GLU A 196 4.83 -14.43 9.07
CA GLU A 196 6.29 -14.42 9.18
C GLU A 196 6.89 -13.03 8.88
N VAL A 197 6.08 -12.11 8.32
CA VAL A 197 6.55 -10.83 7.79
C VAL A 197 5.73 -9.64 8.31
N ALA A 198 6.19 -9.12 9.45
CA ALA A 198 5.70 -7.93 10.13
C ALA A 198 5.29 -6.74 9.25
N LEU A 199 6.10 -6.42 8.23
CA LEU A 199 5.89 -5.23 7.41
C LEU A 199 4.71 -5.37 6.43
N ILE A 200 4.24 -6.58 6.16
CA ILE A 200 3.00 -6.82 5.40
C ILE A 200 1.79 -6.46 6.27
N GLN A 201 1.79 -6.86 7.54
CA GLN A 201 0.72 -6.48 8.48
C GLN A 201 0.63 -4.95 8.65
N LEU A 202 1.77 -4.26 8.57
CA LEU A 202 1.80 -2.79 8.53
C LEU A 202 1.25 -2.20 7.23
N ALA A 203 1.48 -2.86 6.09
CA ALA A 203 0.87 -2.46 4.83
C ALA A 203 -0.67 -2.62 4.89
N ASP A 204 -1.20 -3.75 5.38
CA ASP A 204 -2.64 -3.95 5.67
C ASP A 204 -3.19 -2.80 6.54
N PHE A 205 -2.48 -2.49 7.62
CA PHE A 205 -2.86 -1.43 8.56
C PHE A 205 -3.04 -0.08 7.88
N LEU A 206 -2.09 0.31 7.04
CA LEU A 206 -2.18 1.58 6.30
C LEU A 206 -3.24 1.53 5.19
N CYS A 207 -3.35 0.41 4.48
CA CYS A 207 -4.40 0.20 3.47
C CYS A 207 -5.79 0.37 4.06
N TYR A 208 -6.05 -0.23 5.22
CA TYR A 208 -7.33 -0.16 5.90
C TYR A 208 -7.75 1.28 6.20
N PHE A 209 -6.88 2.06 6.84
CA PHE A 209 -7.21 3.45 7.20
C PHE A 209 -7.31 4.37 5.99
N LEU A 210 -6.47 4.20 4.97
CA LEU A 210 -6.61 4.96 3.73
C LEU A 210 -7.92 4.62 2.99
N CYS A 211 -8.30 3.34 2.94
CA CYS A 211 -9.55 2.91 2.33
C CYS A 211 -10.74 3.54 3.06
N LYS A 212 -10.77 3.39 4.39
CA LYS A 212 -11.82 3.94 5.24
C LYS A 212 -11.93 5.46 5.13
N HIS A 213 -10.80 6.16 5.07
CA HIS A 213 -10.75 7.61 4.86
C HIS A 213 -11.41 8.00 3.54
N ILE A 214 -11.03 7.37 2.44
CA ILE A 214 -11.60 7.67 1.12
C ILE A 214 -13.11 7.41 1.12
N GLU A 215 -13.55 6.27 1.66
CA GLU A 215 -14.97 5.92 1.73
C GLU A 215 -15.79 6.95 2.50
N LEU A 216 -15.31 7.37 3.67
CA LEU A 216 -15.99 8.38 4.50
C LEU A 216 -15.98 9.75 3.83
N SER A 217 -14.84 10.18 3.25
CA SER A 217 -14.71 11.48 2.59
C SER A 217 -15.57 11.62 1.33
N LEU A 218 -15.86 10.50 0.65
CA LEU A 218 -16.75 10.46 -0.51
C LEU A 218 -18.22 10.18 -0.14
N GLY A 219 -18.54 9.98 1.15
CA GLY A 219 -19.89 9.62 1.59
C GLY A 219 -20.35 8.24 1.12
N LEU A 220 -19.41 7.36 0.76
CA LEU A 220 -19.70 5.99 0.31
C LEU A 220 -20.04 5.05 1.47
N THR A 221 -19.57 5.40 2.68
CA THR A 221 -20.00 4.76 3.93
C THR A 221 -20.36 5.81 4.97
N ALA A 222 -21.29 5.47 5.86
CA ALA A 222 -21.65 6.34 6.97
C ALA A 222 -20.64 6.20 8.13
N PRO A 223 -20.37 7.28 8.88
CA PRO A 223 -19.70 7.20 10.17
C PRO A 223 -20.45 6.28 11.14
N LYS A 224 -19.71 5.53 11.95
CA LYS A 224 -20.21 4.62 12.98
C LYS A 224 -20.35 5.27 14.35
N PHE A 225 -19.64 6.37 14.58
CA PHE A 225 -19.68 7.13 15.82
C PHE A 225 -19.30 8.60 15.56
N ASP A 226 -19.69 9.48 16.48
CA ASP A 226 -19.40 10.91 16.40
C ASP A 226 -17.88 11.17 16.41
N GLY A 227 -17.41 11.93 15.42
CA GLY A 227 -15.98 12.22 15.26
C GLY A 227 -15.17 11.12 14.56
N GLU A 228 -15.77 10.02 14.08
CA GLU A 228 -15.03 8.98 13.33
C GLU A 228 -14.29 9.57 12.12
N MET A 229 -14.92 10.49 11.40
CA MET A 229 -14.31 11.14 10.23
C MET A 229 -13.01 11.87 10.59
N ASP A 230 -12.99 12.61 11.72
CA ASP A 230 -11.82 13.35 12.17
C ASP A 230 -10.69 12.41 12.62
N VAL A 231 -11.04 11.33 13.33
CA VAL A 231 -10.09 10.31 13.76
C VAL A 231 -9.44 9.63 12.55
N ILE A 232 -10.26 9.20 11.58
CA ILE A 232 -9.79 8.53 10.37
C ILE A 232 -9.00 9.49 9.48
N GLN A 233 -9.38 10.77 9.38
CA GLN A 233 -8.59 11.80 8.70
C GLN A 233 -7.20 11.94 9.34
N GLY A 234 -7.11 11.96 10.68
CA GLY A 234 -5.84 12.02 11.39
C GLY A 234 -4.91 10.85 11.06
N TYR A 235 -5.45 9.64 10.94
CA TYR A 235 -4.71 8.44 10.53
C TYR A 235 -4.29 8.48 9.06
N ALA A 236 -5.17 8.95 8.16
CA ALA A 236 -4.83 9.14 6.76
C ALA A 236 -3.73 10.19 6.57
N ASP A 237 -3.80 11.31 7.27
CA ASP A 237 -2.77 12.36 7.23
C ASP A 237 -1.42 11.84 7.74
N ALA A 238 -1.43 11.06 8.83
CA ALA A 238 -0.23 10.42 9.35
C ALA A 238 0.39 9.47 8.33
N THR A 239 -0.45 8.71 7.61
CA THR A 239 -0.06 7.79 6.55
C THR A 239 0.55 8.53 5.35
N LEU A 240 -0.17 9.51 4.79
CA LEU A 240 0.22 10.23 3.59
C LEU A 240 1.49 11.08 3.79
N LYS A 241 1.78 11.52 5.02
CA LYS A 241 3.05 12.19 5.36
C LYS A 241 4.28 11.29 5.19
N LEU A 242 4.11 9.97 5.21
CA LEU A 242 5.19 9.00 4.97
C LEU A 242 5.41 8.70 3.49
N ALA A 243 4.51 9.15 2.60
CA ALA A 243 4.55 8.77 1.21
C ALA A 243 5.81 9.31 0.51
N ILE A 244 6.32 8.52 -0.46
CA ILE A 244 7.23 9.04 -1.48
C ILE A 244 6.56 10.23 -2.20
N PRO A 245 7.32 11.11 -2.85
CA PRO A 245 6.76 12.33 -3.42
C PRO A 245 5.54 12.06 -4.30
N LYS A 246 4.42 12.77 -4.08
CA LYS A 246 3.17 12.56 -4.84
C LYS A 246 3.37 12.61 -6.35
N SER A 247 4.33 13.39 -6.85
CA SER A 247 4.71 13.44 -8.28
C SER A 247 5.19 12.11 -8.87
N ASN A 248 5.59 11.17 -8.01
CA ASN A 248 5.95 9.80 -8.41
C ASN A 248 4.75 8.87 -8.48
N ILE A 249 3.63 9.20 -7.81
CA ILE A 249 2.42 8.38 -7.70
C ILE A 249 1.28 9.00 -8.52
N PHE A 250 0.77 10.16 -8.10
CA PHE A 250 -0.30 10.91 -8.75
C PHE A 250 0.24 12.28 -9.19
N LEU A 251 0.78 12.32 -10.40
CA LEU A 251 1.34 13.57 -10.94
C LEU A 251 0.22 14.55 -11.31
N ASN A 252 0.23 15.75 -10.72
CA ASN A 252 -0.86 16.72 -10.89
C ASN A 252 -0.93 17.40 -12.27
N ARG A 253 0.20 17.54 -12.98
CA ARG A 253 0.28 18.23 -14.29
C ARG A 253 1.30 17.55 -15.19
N GLY A 254 1.12 17.67 -16.52
CA GLY A 254 2.05 17.10 -17.49
C GLY A 254 2.08 15.58 -17.49
N ARG A 255 0.94 14.93 -17.20
CA ARG A 255 0.81 13.47 -17.22
C ARG A 255 0.96 12.95 -18.65
N CYS A 256 1.74 11.89 -18.82
CA CYS A 256 1.69 11.05 -20.02
C CYS A 256 0.41 10.18 -20.00
N PRO A 257 0.04 9.52 -21.11
CA PRO A 257 -1.15 8.67 -21.16
C PRO A 257 -1.22 7.63 -20.04
N ALA A 258 -0.10 6.97 -19.73
CA ALA A 258 -0.04 5.98 -18.65
C ALA A 258 -0.29 6.61 -17.26
N SER A 259 0.29 7.77 -16.99
CA SER A 259 0.08 8.48 -15.71
C SER A 259 -1.34 9.02 -15.60
N ASP A 260 -1.94 9.45 -16.72
CA ASP A 260 -3.34 9.91 -16.74
C ASP A 260 -4.33 8.78 -16.48
N TYR A 261 -4.08 7.59 -17.04
CA TYR A 261 -4.86 6.39 -16.81
C TYR A 261 -5.00 6.10 -15.30
N PHE A 262 -3.90 5.94 -14.57
CA PHE A 262 -3.98 5.66 -13.12
C PHE A 262 -4.59 6.83 -12.32
N TYR A 263 -4.30 8.08 -12.71
CA TYR A 263 -4.86 9.26 -12.05
C TYR A 263 -6.39 9.34 -12.18
N ARG A 264 -6.95 8.95 -13.34
CA ARG A 264 -8.39 8.99 -13.62
C ARG A 264 -9.19 8.08 -12.70
N TYR A 265 -8.65 6.91 -12.36
CA TYR A 265 -9.32 5.91 -11.52
C TYR A 265 -9.03 6.06 -10.04
N ALA A 266 -8.03 6.85 -9.67
CA ALA A 266 -7.78 7.16 -8.27
C ALA A 266 -8.93 8.00 -7.69
N PRO A 267 -9.40 7.78 -6.46
CA PRO A 267 -10.40 8.63 -5.83
C PRO A 267 -9.83 10.00 -5.44
N THR A 268 -10.65 11.06 -5.47
CA THR A 268 -10.20 12.45 -5.27
C THR A 268 -9.49 12.75 -3.95
N PRO A 269 -9.83 12.15 -2.79
CA PRO A 269 -9.18 12.50 -1.52
C PRO A 269 -7.67 12.22 -1.47
N ILE A 270 -7.17 11.34 -2.34
CA ILE A 270 -5.76 10.92 -2.34
C ILE A 270 -4.95 11.39 -3.55
N ARG A 271 -5.59 12.07 -4.51
CA ARG A 271 -4.93 12.63 -5.69
C ARG A 271 -3.90 13.70 -5.30
#